data_AF-A0A8J6FE33-F1
#
_entry.id   AF-A0A8J6FE33-F1
#
_cell.length_a   1.000
_cell.length_b   1.000
_cell.length_c   1.000
_cell.angle_alpha   90.00
_cell.angle_beta   90.00
_cell.angle_gamma   90.00
#
_symmetry.space_group_name_H-M   'P 1'
#
loop_
_entity.id
_entity.type
_entity.pdbx_description
1 polymer ?
#
loop_
_entity_poly.entity_id
_entity_poly.type
_entity_poly.pdbx_seq_one_letter_code
_entity_poly.pdbx_strand_id
1 'polypeptide(L)'
;MDLSKMTVSINKAINTQEAAVKEKHARTCILGTHHERGAQTFWAAVNRLPLSSNAVLCWKFCHVFHKLLRDGHPNVLKDSLRYKNELIDMSRMWGHLSDGYGQLCSIYLKLLNTKMDFHTKNPRFPGNLQMTDRQLDEAGENDVNNL
;
A
#
# COMPACT_ATOMS: atom_id res chain seq x y z
N MET A 1 -16.08 2.18 -14.49
CA MET A 1 -16.32 2.63 -13.11
C MET A 1 -16.12 4.14 -13.11
N ASP A 2 -17.10 4.91 -12.67
CA ASP A 2 -16.99 6.38 -12.61
C ASP A 2 -15.88 6.78 -11.61
N LEU A 3 -14.90 7.58 -12.04
CA LEU A 3 -13.78 8.07 -11.22
C LEU A 3 -14.24 8.81 -9.96
N SER A 4 -15.44 9.42 -10.03
CA SER A 4 -16.08 10.06 -8.87
C SER A 4 -16.36 9.04 -7.74
N LYS A 5 -16.75 7.80 -8.09
CA LYS A 5 -17.09 6.74 -7.14
C LYS A 5 -15.87 6.17 -6.43
N MET A 6 -14.73 6.08 -7.11
CA MET A 6 -13.48 5.62 -6.50
C MET A 6 -12.99 6.64 -5.46
N THR A 7 -12.98 7.93 -5.82
CA THR A 7 -12.61 9.02 -4.90
C THR A 7 -13.48 9.04 -3.65
N VAL A 8 -14.81 8.91 -3.81
CA VAL A 8 -15.74 8.82 -2.67
C VAL A 8 -15.45 7.60 -1.80
N SER A 9 -15.09 6.46 -2.40
CA SER A 9 -14.74 5.25 -1.66
C SER A 9 -13.43 5.42 -0.89
N ILE A 10 -12.43 6.08 -1.46
CA ILE A 10 -11.16 6.40 -0.79
C ILE A 10 -11.43 7.27 0.45
N ASN A 11 -12.18 8.36 0.31
CA ASN A 11 -12.51 9.24 1.45
C ASN A 11 -13.37 8.54 2.51
N LYS A 12 -14.20 7.56 2.13
CA LYS A 12 -14.95 6.75 3.09
C LYS A 12 -14.10 5.66 3.75
N ALA A 13 -13.05 5.19 3.09
CA ALA A 13 -12.11 4.21 3.63
C ALA A 13 -11.08 4.86 4.56
N ILE A 14 -10.53 6.00 4.17
CA ILE A 14 -9.49 6.75 4.85
C ILE A 14 -10.13 8.02 5.44
N ASN A 15 -10.64 7.90 6.66
CA ASN A 15 -11.31 8.97 7.38
C ASN A 15 -10.89 8.99 8.85
N THR A 16 -11.19 10.08 9.55
CA THR A 16 -10.76 10.33 10.92
C THR A 16 -11.49 9.50 11.98
N GLN A 17 -12.54 8.75 11.63
CA GLN A 17 -13.27 7.95 12.61
C GLN A 17 -12.42 6.77 13.09
N GLU A 18 -12.29 6.59 14.39
CA GLU A 18 -11.51 5.52 15.01
C GLU A 18 -12.27 4.18 14.97
N ALA A 19 -12.39 3.64 13.76
CA ALA A 19 -13.08 2.40 13.47
C ALA A 19 -12.38 1.69 12.32
N ALA A 20 -12.61 0.38 12.21
CA ALA A 20 -12.07 -0.42 11.13
C ALA A 20 -12.43 0.15 9.74
N VAL A 21 -11.51 -0.02 8.78
CA VAL A 21 -11.77 0.33 7.38
C VAL A 21 -12.94 -0.51 6.89
N LYS A 22 -13.97 0.15 6.34
CA LYS A 22 -15.14 -0.56 5.80
C LYS A 22 -14.72 -1.35 4.56
N GLU A 23 -14.83 -2.69 4.64
CA GLU A 23 -14.37 -3.61 3.59
C GLU A 23 -14.95 -3.29 2.20
N LYS A 24 -16.22 -2.88 2.13
CA LYS A 24 -16.84 -2.47 0.86
C LYS A 24 -16.08 -1.35 0.15
N HIS A 25 -15.51 -0.39 0.89
CA HIS A 25 -14.78 0.73 0.31
C HIS A 25 -13.36 0.34 -0.09
N ALA A 26 -12.69 -0.47 0.73
CA ALA A 26 -11.39 -1.05 0.37
C ALA A 26 -11.50 -1.90 -0.91
N ARG A 27 -12.53 -2.75 -1.02
CA ARG A 27 -12.81 -3.55 -2.22
C ARG A 27 -13.05 -2.68 -3.46
N THR A 28 -13.80 -1.59 -3.33
CA THR A 28 -13.97 -0.64 -4.44
C THR A 28 -12.65 0.01 -4.86
N CYS A 29 -11.76 0.33 -3.92
CA CYS A 29 -10.43 0.86 -4.26
C CYS A 29 -9.62 -0.16 -5.07
N ILE A 30 -9.60 -1.43 -4.65
CA ILE A 30 -8.93 -2.53 -5.38
C ILE A 30 -9.48 -2.64 -6.81
N LEU A 31 -10.80 -2.77 -6.96
CA LEU A 31 -11.45 -2.87 -8.28
C LEU A 31 -11.21 -1.62 -9.14
N GLY A 32 -11.14 -0.45 -8.51
CA GLY A 32 -10.79 0.82 -9.14
C GLY A 32 -9.41 0.75 -9.79
N THR A 33 -8.40 0.21 -9.09
CA THR A 33 -7.03 0.08 -9.65
C THR A 33 -6.99 -0.80 -10.91
N HIS A 34 -7.79 -1.88 -10.96
CA HIS A 34 -7.90 -2.73 -12.14
C HIS A 34 -8.60 -2.04 -13.29
N HIS A 35 -9.62 -1.21 -12.99
CA HIS A 35 -10.34 -0.46 -14.00
C HIS A 35 -9.47 0.64 -14.65
N GLU A 36 -8.68 1.36 -13.86
CA GLU A 36 -7.78 2.42 -14.34
C GLU A 36 -6.38 1.92 -14.75
N ARG A 37 -6.10 0.62 -14.56
CA ARG A 37 -4.80 -0.03 -14.81
C ARG A 37 -3.63 0.59 -14.05
N GLY A 38 -3.87 1.06 -12.84
CA GLY A 38 -2.88 1.79 -12.02
C GLY A 38 -3.44 2.26 -10.70
N ALA A 39 -2.72 3.18 -10.05
CA ALA A 39 -3.10 3.79 -8.76
C ALA A 39 -3.24 5.32 -8.83
N GLN A 40 -3.46 5.88 -10.02
CA GLN A 40 -3.48 7.33 -10.23
C GLN A 40 -4.54 8.03 -9.39
N THR A 41 -5.79 7.52 -9.40
CA THR A 41 -6.88 8.14 -8.62
C THR A 41 -6.66 7.98 -7.12
N PHE A 42 -6.10 6.82 -6.71
CA PHE A 42 -5.75 6.58 -5.32
C PHE A 42 -4.79 7.64 -4.78
N TRP A 43 -3.65 7.82 -5.45
CA TRP A 43 -2.64 8.80 -5.03
C TRP A 43 -3.12 10.25 -5.16
N ALA A 44 -3.90 10.58 -6.19
CA ALA A 44 -4.47 11.92 -6.35
C ALA A 44 -5.41 12.30 -5.18
N ALA A 45 -6.14 11.33 -4.63
CA ALA A 45 -7.00 11.55 -3.47
C ALA A 45 -6.21 11.57 -2.16
N VAL A 46 -5.31 10.61 -1.97
CA VAL A 46 -4.53 10.46 -0.73
C VAL A 46 -3.61 11.66 -0.47
N ASN A 47 -3.00 12.23 -1.51
CA ASN A 47 -2.10 13.38 -1.37
C ASN A 47 -2.81 14.65 -0.87
N ARG A 48 -4.15 14.66 -0.84
CA ARG A 48 -4.95 15.75 -0.26
C ARG A 48 -5.29 15.52 1.22
N LEU A 49 -4.97 14.35 1.76
CA LEU A 49 -5.26 13.98 3.14
C LEU A 49 -4.06 14.36 4.05
N PRO A 50 -4.32 14.88 5.26
CA PRO A 50 -3.26 15.23 6.20
C PRO A 50 -2.72 14.00 6.95
N LEU A 51 -2.12 13.05 6.21
CA LEU A 51 -1.63 11.78 6.77
C LEU A 51 -0.54 11.97 7.83
N SER A 52 0.26 13.02 7.70
CA SER A 52 1.38 13.34 8.61
C SER A 52 0.96 13.91 9.96
N SER A 53 -0.28 14.41 10.08
CA SER A 53 -0.77 15.04 11.31
C SER A 53 -1.94 14.30 11.97
N ASN A 54 -2.44 13.25 11.33
CA ASN A 54 -3.53 12.44 11.88
C ASN A 54 -3.20 10.94 11.76
N ALA A 55 -2.90 10.33 12.90
CA ALA A 55 -2.47 8.93 12.96
C ALA A 55 -3.58 7.96 12.52
N VAL A 56 -4.87 8.27 12.75
CA VAL A 56 -5.98 7.43 12.28
C VAL A 56 -6.06 7.43 10.75
N LEU A 57 -5.86 8.58 10.12
CA LEU A 57 -5.77 8.67 8.65
C LEU A 57 -4.56 7.91 8.13
N CYS A 58 -3.38 8.10 8.74
CA CYS A 58 -2.16 7.40 8.35
C CYS A 58 -2.32 5.87 8.44
N TRP A 59 -2.86 5.37 9.56
CA TRP A 59 -3.12 3.95 9.76
C TRP A 59 -4.07 3.38 8.70
N LYS A 60 -5.18 4.06 8.43
CA LYS A 60 -6.15 3.63 7.41
C LYS A 60 -5.59 3.72 6.00
N PHE A 61 -4.78 4.74 5.70
CA PHE A 61 -4.01 4.81 4.46
C PHE A 61 -3.13 3.57 4.34
N CYS A 62 -2.33 3.24 5.36
CA CYS A 62 -1.45 2.09 5.34
C CYS A 62 -2.23 0.80 5.07
N HIS A 63 -3.38 0.63 5.74
CA HIS A 63 -4.25 -0.53 5.55
C HIS A 63 -4.80 -0.64 4.13
N VAL A 64 -5.34 0.45 3.56
CA VAL A 64 -5.88 0.45 2.20
C VAL A 64 -4.75 0.24 1.18
N PHE A 65 -3.63 0.94 1.34
CA PHE A 65 -2.49 0.82 0.43
C PHE A 65 -1.87 -0.58 0.46
N HIS A 66 -1.78 -1.20 1.64
CA HIS A 66 -1.37 -2.61 1.76
C HIS A 66 -2.28 -3.53 0.92
N LYS A 67 -3.60 -3.36 1.03
CA LYS A 67 -4.56 -4.12 0.22
C LYS A 67 -4.37 -3.87 -1.28
N LEU A 68 -4.08 -2.64 -1.71
CA LEU A 68 -3.80 -2.35 -3.11
C LEU A 68 -2.50 -3.02 -3.60
N LEU A 69 -1.43 -3.02 -2.79
CA LEU A 69 -0.20 -3.74 -3.11
C LEU A 69 -0.40 -5.26 -3.16
N ARG A 70 -1.39 -5.78 -2.43
CA ARG A 70 -1.69 -7.22 -2.34
C ARG A 70 -2.57 -7.71 -3.49
N ASP A 71 -3.68 -7.00 -3.74
CA ASP A 71 -4.79 -7.48 -4.58
C ASP A 71 -5.13 -6.53 -5.74
N GLY A 72 -4.48 -5.36 -5.80
CA GLY A 72 -4.68 -4.35 -6.85
C GLY A 72 -4.00 -4.69 -8.17
N HIS A 73 -4.15 -3.79 -9.14
CA HIS A 73 -3.51 -3.94 -10.44
C HIS A 73 -1.97 -3.99 -10.32
N PRO A 74 -1.24 -4.79 -11.14
CA PRO A 74 0.22 -4.89 -11.04
C PRO A 74 0.98 -3.55 -11.13
N ASN A 75 0.42 -2.57 -11.85
CA ASN A 75 1.02 -1.23 -11.94
C ASN A 75 0.92 -0.41 -10.64
N VAL A 76 0.10 -0.80 -9.66
CA VAL A 76 0.01 -0.10 -8.36
C VAL A 76 1.40 0.03 -7.75
N LEU A 77 2.22 -1.03 -7.77
CA LEU A 77 3.60 -0.97 -7.28
C LEU A 77 4.41 0.07 -8.04
N LYS A 78 4.43 0.00 -9.38
CA LYS A 78 5.21 0.90 -10.25
C LYS A 78 4.82 2.36 -10.04
N ASP A 79 3.53 2.65 -10.02
CA ASP A 79 2.99 4.00 -9.80
C ASP A 79 3.31 4.54 -8.40
N SER A 80 3.50 3.65 -7.43
CA SER A 80 3.73 4.01 -6.03
C SER A 80 5.20 4.28 -5.71
N LEU A 81 6.15 3.76 -6.51
CA LEU A 81 7.58 3.95 -6.28
C LEU A 81 7.99 5.43 -6.24
N ARG A 82 7.29 6.31 -6.97
CA ARG A 82 7.54 7.76 -6.93
C ARG A 82 7.23 8.42 -5.58
N TYR A 83 6.41 7.79 -4.73
CA TYR A 83 6.08 8.27 -3.39
C TYR A 83 6.92 7.62 -2.29
N LYS A 84 7.83 6.70 -2.64
CA LYS A 84 8.58 5.91 -1.67
C LYS A 84 9.37 6.76 -0.67
N ASN A 85 10.06 7.80 -1.13
CA ASN A 85 10.84 8.69 -0.25
C ASN A 85 9.93 9.41 0.76
N GLU A 86 8.78 9.89 0.33
CA GLU A 86 7.78 10.53 1.21
C GLU A 86 7.27 9.55 2.28
N LEU A 87 7.02 8.29 1.91
CA LEU A 87 6.61 7.26 2.88
C LEU A 87 7.72 6.92 3.88
N ILE A 88 8.98 6.94 3.47
CA ILE A 88 10.13 6.75 4.36
C ILE A 88 10.22 7.90 5.35
N ASP A 89 10.10 9.14 4.89
CA ASP A 89 10.18 10.32 5.75
C ASP A 89 8.99 10.39 6.72
N MET A 90 7.78 10.08 6.24
CA MET A 90 6.59 9.97 7.08
C MET A 90 6.76 8.89 8.15
N SER A 91 7.38 7.75 7.82
CA SER A 91 7.69 6.71 8.79
C SER A 91 8.65 7.18 9.88
N ARG A 92 9.72 7.89 9.51
CA ARG A 92 10.71 8.43 10.44
C ARG A 92 10.07 9.44 11.38
N MET A 93 9.31 10.38 10.83
CA MET A 93 8.57 11.40 11.59
C MET A 93 7.62 10.77 12.62
N TRP A 94 6.78 9.81 12.22
CA TRP A 94 5.90 9.10 13.16
C TRP A 94 6.67 8.32 14.23
N GLY A 95 7.88 7.85 13.94
CA GLY A 95 8.73 7.14 14.89
C GLY A 95 9.40 8.04 15.93
N HIS A 96 9.44 9.36 15.70
CA HIS A 96 9.88 10.33 16.71
C HIS A 96 8.77 10.69 17.71
N LEU A 97 7.51 10.42 17.36
CA LEU A 97 6.37 10.62 18.25
C LEU A 97 6.23 9.36 19.12
N SER A 98 6.76 9.42 20.34
CA SER A 98 6.94 8.27 21.23
C SER A 98 5.64 7.64 21.74
N ASP A 99 4.50 8.33 21.64
CA ASP A 99 3.26 7.91 22.28
C ASP A 99 2.10 7.68 21.30
N GLY A 100 1.34 6.61 21.54
CA GLY A 100 0.07 6.30 20.88
C GLY A 100 0.20 5.68 19.48
N TYR A 101 -0.70 6.07 18.58
CA TYR A 101 -0.80 5.52 17.21
C TYR A 101 0.42 5.84 16.32
N GLY A 102 1.29 6.78 16.70
CA GLY A 102 2.44 7.18 15.91
C GLY A 102 3.42 6.04 15.66
N GLN A 103 3.81 5.33 16.71
CA GLN A 103 4.71 4.17 16.59
C GLN A 103 4.13 3.08 15.67
N LEU A 104 2.82 2.84 15.77
CA LEU A 104 2.11 1.89 14.92
C LEU A 104 2.12 2.32 13.44
N CYS A 105 1.90 3.60 13.16
CA CYS A 105 2.01 4.17 11.82
C CYS A 105 3.45 4.06 11.28
N SER A 106 4.46 4.37 12.11
CA SER A 106 5.86 4.27 11.74
C SER A 106 6.22 2.85 11.28
N ILE A 107 5.87 1.84 12.08
CA ILE A 107 6.16 0.43 11.78
C ILE A 107 5.40 -0.03 10.53
N TYR A 108 4.13 0.35 10.36
CA TYR A 108 3.37 -0.06 9.18
C TYR A 108 3.92 0.57 7.90
N LEU A 109 4.31 1.84 7.92
CA LEU A 109 4.98 2.47 6.79
C LEU A 109 6.32 1.79 6.46
N LYS A 110 7.10 1.35 7.46
CA LYS A 110 8.32 0.54 7.21
C LYS A 110 7.98 -0.77 6.51
N LEU A 111 6.96 -1.50 6.99
CA LEU A 111 6.48 -2.73 6.37
C LEU A 111 6.09 -2.50 4.89
N LEU A 112 5.38 -1.42 4.60
CA LEU A 112 4.98 -1.08 3.22
C LEU A 112 6.18 -0.77 2.33
N ASN A 113 7.17 -0.02 2.83
CA ASN A 113 8.42 0.24 2.12
C ASN A 113 9.19 -1.05 1.84
N THR A 114 9.35 -1.91 2.85
CA THR A 114 9.98 -3.24 2.69
C THR A 114 9.23 -4.10 1.67
N LYS A 115 7.89 -4.10 1.71
CA LYS A 115 7.06 -4.81 0.74
C LYS A 115 7.30 -4.31 -0.68
N MET A 116 7.30 -3.00 -0.90
CA MET A 116 7.59 -2.43 -2.23
C MET A 116 8.99 -2.83 -2.71
N ASP A 117 10.01 -2.73 -1.85
CA ASP A 117 11.38 -3.11 -2.20
C ASP A 117 11.52 -4.58 -2.54
N PHE A 118 10.88 -5.45 -1.76
CA PHE A 118 10.86 -6.88 -2.03
C PHE A 118 10.26 -7.17 -3.40
N HIS A 119 9.09 -6.62 -3.73
CA HIS A 119 8.43 -6.89 -5.01
C HIS A 119 9.08 -6.18 -6.21
N THR A 120 9.81 -5.07 -5.99
CA THR A 120 10.64 -4.46 -7.03
C THR A 120 11.83 -5.36 -7.38
N LYS A 121 12.48 -5.95 -6.38
CA LYS A 121 13.61 -6.88 -6.59
C LYS A 121 13.15 -8.25 -7.10
N ASN A 122 11.97 -8.69 -6.68
CA ASN A 122 11.46 -10.04 -6.92
C ASN A 122 10.08 -9.99 -7.62
N PRO A 123 9.99 -9.53 -8.88
CA PRO A 123 8.72 -9.31 -9.58
C PRO A 123 7.92 -10.60 -9.86
N ARG A 124 8.55 -11.77 -9.72
CA ARG A 124 7.89 -13.08 -9.86
C ARG A 124 6.98 -13.40 -8.67
N PHE A 125 7.21 -12.80 -7.51
CA PHE A 125 6.41 -13.03 -6.32
C PHE A 125 5.10 -12.24 -6.40
N PRO A 126 3.94 -12.90 -6.29
CA PRO A 126 2.65 -12.22 -6.32
C PRO A 126 2.45 -11.36 -5.08
N GLY A 127 1.62 -10.32 -5.19
CA GLY A 127 1.38 -9.36 -4.11
C GLY A 127 0.82 -9.97 -2.82
N ASN A 128 0.13 -11.11 -2.91
CA ASN A 128 -0.39 -11.89 -1.78
C ASN A 128 0.60 -12.94 -1.23
N LEU A 129 1.78 -13.07 -1.84
CA LEU A 129 2.82 -14.05 -1.50
C LEU A 129 2.34 -15.51 -1.51
N GLN A 130 1.23 -15.80 -2.18
CA GLN A 130 0.73 -17.16 -2.34
C GLN A 130 1.36 -17.78 -3.58
N MET A 131 2.18 -18.81 -3.38
CA MET A 131 2.87 -19.55 -4.42
C MET A 131 2.83 -21.04 -4.09
N THR A 132 2.86 -21.89 -5.10
CA THR A 132 3.10 -23.32 -4.90
C THR A 132 4.58 -23.59 -4.65
N ASP A 133 4.91 -24.73 -4.03
CA ASP A 133 6.31 -25.13 -3.79
C ASP A 133 7.12 -25.10 -5.09
N ARG A 134 6.55 -25.62 -6.18
CA ARG A 134 7.18 -25.57 -7.50
C ARG A 134 7.48 -24.14 -7.98
N GLN A 135 6.56 -23.19 -7.79
CA GLN A 135 6.78 -21.80 -8.20
C GLN A 135 7.87 -21.14 -7.33
N LEU A 136 7.98 -21.56 -6.06
CA LEU A 136 9.00 -21.09 -5.15
C LEU A 136 10.39 -21.63 -5.55
N ASP A 137 10.48 -22.92 -5.89
CA ASP A 137 11.69 -23.57 -6.40
C ASP A 137 12.17 -22.88 -7.68
N GLU A 138 11.27 -22.67 -8.65
CA GLU A 138 11.57 -21.96 -9.90
C GLU A 138 12.06 -20.51 -9.65
N ALA A 139 11.57 -19.85 -8.59
CA ALA A 139 12.02 -18.52 -8.21
C ALA A 139 13.42 -18.53 -7.59
N GLY A 140 13.81 -19.60 -6.88
CA GLY A 140 15.13 -19.78 -6.28
C GLY A 140 16.21 -20.27 -7.23
N GLU A 141 15.85 -21.10 -8.23
CA GLU A 141 16.79 -21.71 -9.18
C GLU A 141 17.36 -20.75 -10.24
N ASN A 142 16.80 -19.54 -10.36
CA ASN A 142 17.29 -18.53 -11.31
C ASN A 142 18.38 -17.61 -10.77
N ASP A 143 18.86 -17.82 -9.54
CA ASP A 143 20.03 -17.12 -9.02
C ASP A 143 21.30 -17.83 -9.55
N VAL A 144 21.71 -17.47 -10.77
CA VAL A 144 22.88 -18.01 -11.49
C VAL A 144 24.22 -17.71 -10.79
N ASN A 145 24.18 -17.13 -9.58
CA ASN A 145 25.35 -16.84 -8.74
C ASN A 145 25.55 -17.83 -7.58
N ASN A 146 24.87 -18.98 -7.56
CA ASN A 146 25.19 -20.08 -6.64
C ASN A 146 26.13 -21.13 -7.28
N LEU A 147 27.28 -20.67 -7.78
CA LEU A 147 28.50 -21.45 -7.99
C LEU A 147 29.70 -20.73 -7.37
#